data_AF-A0A8H7E354-F1
#
_entry.id   AF-A0A8H7E354-F1
#
_cell.length_a   1.000
_cell.length_b   1.000
_cell.length_c   1.000
_cell.angle_alpha   90.00
_cell.angle_beta   90.00
_cell.angle_gamma   90.00
#
_symmetry.space_group_name_H-M   'P 1'
#
loop_
_entity.id
_entity.type
_entity.pdbx_description
1 polymer ?
#
loop_
_entity_poly.entity_id
_entity_poly.type
_entity_poly.pdbx_seq_one_letter_code
_entity_poly.pdbx_strand_id
1 'polypeptide(L)'
;MANALCMPWFVSDVNARDLEYLIGTFARGTYYPDATTTEREDVRYAGQYWADLRRQGELEFQASSFWTTQHSFGRMPMIDPTLFAELADGDLVVFKGDLKFLNYRKLTYDGKWPKTTPSHEAIGPFAKQHDGRGVRTLVLRTCKADECVGLSAGQEEGLEESNGWTRYGRYGVVSYWYAKG
;
A
#
# COMPACT_ATOMS: atom_id res chain seq x y z
N MET A 1 6.76 -8.53 7.11
CA MET A 1 5.93 -7.64 7.96
C MET A 1 4.78 -7.05 7.15
N ALA A 2 3.56 -7.08 7.67
CA ALA A 2 2.37 -6.43 7.12
C ALA A 2 1.83 -5.39 8.12
N ASN A 3 1.59 -4.17 7.64
CA ASN A 3 1.07 -3.07 8.44
C ASN A 3 -0.45 -2.99 8.31
N ALA A 4 -1.15 -3.05 9.44
CA ALA A 4 -2.60 -2.95 9.56
C ALA A 4 -3.01 -1.69 10.33
N LEU A 5 -4.27 -1.27 10.17
CA LEU A 5 -4.79 -0.07 10.81
C LEU A 5 -5.23 -0.34 12.25
N CYS A 6 -5.11 0.67 13.13
CA CYS A 6 -5.44 0.55 14.54
C CYS A 6 -6.95 0.70 14.84
N MET A 7 -7.74 1.16 13.87
CA MET A 7 -9.19 1.38 14.01
C MET A 7 -9.90 1.16 12.67
N PRO A 8 -11.23 0.93 12.67
CA PRO A 8 -12.03 0.99 11.46
C PRO A 8 -11.81 2.33 10.75
N TRP A 9 -11.38 2.25 9.50
CA TRP A 9 -10.97 3.39 8.70
C TRP A 9 -11.47 3.14 7.28
N PHE A 10 -11.91 4.17 6.55
CA PHE A 10 -12.37 4.10 5.15
C PHE A 10 -13.19 2.83 4.76
N VAL A 11 -14.09 2.39 5.65
CA VAL A 11 -15.03 1.28 5.47
C VAL A 11 -14.39 -0.12 5.34
N SER A 12 -13.56 -0.35 4.33
CA SER A 12 -13.00 -1.67 3.99
C SER A 12 -11.51 -1.81 4.29
N ASP A 13 -10.96 -0.86 5.05
CA ASP A 13 -9.54 -0.73 5.27
C ASP A 13 -9.12 -1.67 6.41
N VAL A 14 -8.13 -2.51 6.13
CA VAL A 14 -7.84 -3.71 6.92
C VAL A 14 -7.20 -3.36 8.27
N ASN A 15 -7.82 -3.82 9.35
CA ASN A 15 -7.24 -3.80 10.70
C ASN A 15 -6.64 -5.17 11.07
N ALA A 16 -5.90 -5.24 12.17
CA ALA A 16 -5.24 -6.47 12.60
C ALA A 16 -6.23 -7.62 12.87
N ARG A 17 -7.43 -7.33 13.40
CA ARG A 17 -8.47 -8.34 13.64
C ARG A 17 -9.03 -8.90 12.33
N ASP A 18 -9.15 -8.08 11.29
CA ASP A 18 -9.63 -8.54 9.99
C ASP A 18 -8.65 -9.55 9.37
N LEU A 19 -7.34 -9.33 9.51
CA LEU A 19 -6.31 -10.27 9.05
C LEU A 19 -6.36 -11.60 9.80
N GLU A 20 -6.44 -11.55 11.14
CA GLU A 20 -6.54 -12.75 11.97
C GLU A 20 -7.84 -13.52 11.67
N TYR A 21 -8.96 -12.80 11.48
CA TYR A 21 -10.23 -13.39 11.09
C TYR A 21 -10.17 -14.04 9.71
N LEU A 22 -9.52 -13.39 8.74
CA LEU A 22 -9.35 -13.90 7.38
C LEU A 22 -8.54 -15.21 7.40
N ILE A 23 -7.38 -15.21 8.05
CA ILE A 23 -6.52 -16.40 8.16
C ILE A 23 -7.29 -17.54 8.82
N GLY A 24 -7.94 -17.28 9.96
CA GLY A 24 -8.73 -18.30 10.65
C GLY A 24 -9.89 -18.83 9.80
N THR A 25 -10.53 -17.97 9.01
CA THR A 25 -11.62 -18.37 8.10
C THR A 25 -11.12 -19.23 6.96
N PHE A 26 -9.98 -18.89 6.36
CA PHE A 26 -9.36 -19.67 5.31
C PHE A 26 -8.91 -21.02 5.85
N ALA A 27 -8.26 -21.05 7.01
CA ALA A 27 -7.81 -22.28 7.66
C ALA A 27 -8.94 -23.25 8.02
N ARG A 28 -10.18 -22.76 8.17
CA ARG A 28 -11.38 -23.63 8.31
C ARG A 28 -11.88 -24.12 6.94
N GLY A 29 -11.86 -23.26 5.93
CA GLY A 29 -12.32 -23.58 4.57
C GLY A 29 -13.83 -23.78 4.47
N THR A 30 -14.60 -23.25 5.43
CA THR A 30 -16.06 -23.47 5.54
C THR A 30 -16.89 -22.29 5.05
N TYR A 31 -16.26 -21.19 4.63
CA TYR A 31 -16.97 -19.95 4.30
C TYR A 31 -17.70 -19.99 2.95
N TYR A 32 -17.22 -20.80 2.01
CA TYR A 32 -17.78 -20.92 0.66
C TYR A 32 -18.59 -22.23 0.53
N PRO A 33 -19.91 -22.20 0.77
CA PRO A 33 -20.74 -23.41 0.77
C PRO A 33 -20.82 -24.06 -0.62
N ASP A 34 -20.83 -23.24 -1.68
CA ASP A 34 -20.98 -23.70 -3.06
C ASP A 34 -19.65 -24.12 -3.71
N ALA A 35 -18.53 -24.00 -3.00
CA ALA A 35 -17.22 -24.41 -3.51
C ALA A 35 -17.15 -25.93 -3.72
N THR A 36 -16.30 -26.36 -4.64
CA THR A 36 -15.91 -27.76 -4.81
C THR A 36 -15.05 -28.23 -3.62
N THR A 37 -14.85 -29.54 -3.50
CA THR A 37 -13.95 -30.10 -2.48
C THR A 37 -12.52 -29.60 -2.65
N THR A 38 -12.02 -29.57 -3.89
CA THR A 38 -10.67 -29.10 -4.22
C THR A 38 -10.49 -27.62 -3.87
N GLU A 39 -11.44 -26.75 -4.25
CA GLU A 39 -11.36 -25.31 -3.90
C GLU A 39 -11.34 -25.09 -2.37
N ARG A 40 -12.10 -25.88 -1.61
CA ARG A 40 -12.05 -25.83 -0.14
C ARG A 40 -10.72 -26.29 0.43
N GLU A 41 -10.11 -27.31 -0.16
CA GLU A 41 -8.79 -27.81 0.25
C GLU A 41 -7.69 -26.79 -0.05
N ASP A 42 -7.73 -26.14 -1.21
CA ASP A 42 -6.77 -25.10 -1.59
C ASP A 42 -6.87 -23.87 -0.67
N VAL A 43 -8.08 -23.40 -0.38
CA VAL A 43 -8.31 -22.29 0.55
C VAL A 43 -7.83 -22.66 1.97
N ARG A 44 -8.10 -23.89 2.39
CA ARG A 44 -7.65 -24.41 3.69
C ARG A 44 -6.13 -24.44 3.77
N TYR A 45 -5.48 -24.96 2.75
CA TYR A 45 -4.04 -25.02 2.66
C TYR A 45 -3.41 -23.63 2.76
N ALA A 46 -3.93 -22.65 2.00
CA ALA A 46 -3.46 -21.27 2.07
C ALA A 46 -3.61 -20.66 3.47
N GLY A 47 -4.77 -20.85 4.11
CA GLY A 47 -5.01 -20.37 5.47
C GLY A 47 -4.10 -20.99 6.52
N GLN A 48 -3.87 -22.32 6.43
CA GLN A 48 -2.96 -23.04 7.33
C GLN A 48 -1.52 -22.57 7.13
N TYR A 49 -1.09 -22.43 5.88
CA TYR A 49 0.24 -21.91 5.55
C TYR A 49 0.48 -20.52 6.13
N TRP A 50 -0.48 -19.59 5.98
CA TRP A 50 -0.36 -18.25 6.58
C TRP A 50 -0.36 -18.27 8.11
N ALA A 51 -1.14 -19.15 8.73
CA ALA A 51 -1.12 -19.34 10.18
C ALA A 51 0.24 -19.87 10.67
N ASP A 52 0.89 -20.76 9.89
CA ASP A 52 2.21 -21.29 10.20
C ASP A 52 3.29 -20.22 10.09
N LEU A 53 3.30 -19.43 9.01
CA LEU A 53 4.18 -18.26 8.89
C LEU A 53 4.00 -17.28 10.06
N ARG A 54 2.75 -17.09 10.49
CA ARG A 54 2.41 -16.20 11.62
C ARG A 54 2.98 -16.72 12.94
N ARG A 55 2.89 -18.04 13.16
CA ARG A 55 3.41 -18.73 14.36
C ARG A 55 4.94 -18.77 14.38
N GLN A 56 5.58 -18.85 13.22
CA GLN A 56 7.04 -18.86 13.06
C GLN A 56 7.67 -17.47 13.13
N GLY A 57 6.87 -16.39 13.10
CA GLY A 57 7.38 -15.01 13.08
C GLY A 57 7.79 -14.51 11.69
N GLU A 58 7.60 -15.30 10.64
CA GLU A 58 7.89 -14.89 9.26
C GLU A 58 6.83 -13.92 8.71
N LEU A 59 5.59 -14.05 9.19
CA LEU A 59 4.50 -13.12 8.94
C LEU A 59 4.13 -12.37 10.22
N GLU A 60 4.46 -11.09 10.29
CA GLU A 60 4.10 -10.24 11.43
C GLU A 60 3.08 -9.18 11.05
N PHE A 61 2.09 -8.96 11.93
CA PHE A 61 1.14 -7.86 11.83
C PHE A 61 1.53 -6.78 12.82
N GLN A 62 1.79 -5.59 12.29
CA GLN A 62 2.05 -4.41 13.09
C GLN A 62 0.98 -3.37 12.84
N ALA A 63 0.66 -2.61 13.86
CA ALA A 63 -0.24 -1.47 13.75
C ALA A 63 0.47 -0.23 14.32
N SER A 64 0.48 0.85 13.53
CA SER A 64 0.88 2.17 14.01
C SER A 64 -0.31 3.12 13.85
N SER A 65 -0.49 4.00 14.85
CA SER A 65 -1.47 5.08 14.79
C SER A 65 -1.18 6.06 13.66
N PHE A 66 0.07 6.16 13.21
CA PHE A 66 0.48 7.03 12.10
C PHE A 66 -0.35 6.79 10.84
N TRP A 67 -0.68 5.53 10.54
CA TRP A 67 -1.45 5.14 9.35
C TRP A 67 -2.83 5.79 9.29
N THR A 68 -3.45 6.06 10.45
CA THR A 68 -4.78 6.67 10.58
C THR A 68 -4.73 8.17 10.91
N THR A 69 -3.55 8.79 10.96
CA THR A 69 -3.44 10.25 11.09
C THR A 69 -3.71 10.96 9.76
N GLN A 70 -3.88 12.27 9.80
CA GLN A 70 -3.94 13.16 8.64
C GLN A 70 -2.58 13.45 7.99
N HIS A 71 -1.48 12.98 8.58
CA HIS A 71 -0.14 13.32 8.11
C HIS A 71 0.21 12.62 6.79
N SER A 72 0.91 13.36 5.92
CA SER A 72 1.59 12.78 4.76
C SER A 72 2.81 11.97 5.19
N PHE A 73 3.26 11.05 4.35
CA PHE A 73 4.38 10.17 4.68
C PHE A 73 5.72 10.88 4.74
N GLY A 74 5.86 12.00 4.05
CA GLY A 74 7.02 12.88 4.22
C GLY A 74 7.21 13.43 5.63
N ARG A 75 6.14 13.48 6.44
CA ARG A 75 6.21 13.91 7.84
C ARG A 75 6.49 12.74 8.80
N MET A 76 6.48 11.49 8.32
CA MET A 76 6.74 10.32 9.16
C MET A 76 8.05 10.41 9.96
N PRO A 77 9.19 10.86 9.38
CA PRO A 77 10.44 11.00 10.14
C PRO A 77 10.35 11.95 11.36
N MET A 78 9.40 12.90 11.35
CA MET A 78 9.19 13.83 12.46
C MET A 78 8.11 13.36 13.44
N ILE A 79 7.07 12.67 12.95
CA ILE A 79 5.90 12.29 13.75
C ILE A 79 6.06 10.89 14.36
N ASP A 80 6.63 9.95 13.61
CA ASP A 80 6.88 8.57 14.02
C ASP A 80 8.24 8.09 13.47
N PRO A 81 9.36 8.60 14.04
CA PRO A 81 10.70 8.26 13.57
C PRO A 81 11.03 6.77 13.73
N THR A 82 10.41 6.10 14.70
CA THR A 82 10.57 4.65 14.92
C THR A 82 10.00 3.87 13.74
N LEU A 83 8.76 4.15 13.34
CA LEU A 83 8.15 3.53 12.17
C LEU A 83 8.95 3.84 10.89
N PHE A 84 9.42 5.07 10.73
CA PHE A 84 10.25 5.42 9.58
C PHE A 84 11.54 4.58 9.52
N ALA A 85 12.21 4.40 10.66
CA ALA A 85 13.43 3.60 10.74
C ALA A 85 13.16 2.12 10.41
N GLU A 86 12.08 1.54 10.92
CA GLU A 86 11.67 0.17 10.61
C GLU A 86 11.38 -0.02 9.11
N LEU A 87 10.69 0.94 8.48
CA LEU A 87 10.40 0.90 7.04
C LEU A 87 11.66 1.13 6.19
N ALA A 88 12.60 1.95 6.66
CA ALA A 88 13.86 2.21 5.96
C ALA A 88 14.82 1.02 6.02
N ASP A 89 14.80 0.25 7.12
CA ASP A 89 15.56 -0.99 7.27
C ASP A 89 15.05 -2.10 6.33
N GLY A 90 13.73 -2.13 6.11
CA GLY A 90 13.08 -3.07 5.20
C GLY A 90 13.63 -3.05 3.76
N ASP A 91 13.65 -4.23 3.13
CA ASP A 91 14.17 -4.37 1.78
C ASP A 91 13.30 -3.74 0.69
N LEU A 92 11.99 -3.82 0.89
CA LEU A 92 10.98 -3.28 0.01
C LEU A 92 9.68 -3.05 0.75
N VAL A 93 9.16 -1.83 0.67
CA VAL A 93 7.86 -1.44 1.23
C VAL A 93 6.84 -1.34 0.10
N VAL A 94 5.86 -2.25 0.10
CA VAL A 94 4.82 -2.31 -0.93
C VAL A 94 3.54 -1.61 -0.47
N PHE A 95 3.17 -0.52 -1.14
CA PHE A 95 1.88 0.14 -0.96
C PHE A 95 0.83 -0.43 -1.93
N LYS A 96 -0.18 -1.14 -1.38
CA LYS A 96 -1.23 -1.87 -2.10
C LYS A 96 -2.55 -1.12 -2.38
N GLY A 97 -2.83 -0.81 -3.64
CA GLY A 97 -4.14 -0.41 -4.16
C GLY A 97 -4.41 1.08 -4.14
N ASP A 98 -5.67 1.41 -4.44
CA ASP A 98 -6.21 2.78 -4.53
C ASP A 98 -7.55 2.99 -3.80
N LEU A 99 -8.14 1.94 -3.21
CA LEU A 99 -9.04 2.15 -2.06
C LEU A 99 -8.25 2.74 -0.87
N LYS A 100 -6.93 2.49 -0.91
CA LYS A 100 -5.78 3.31 -0.49
C LYS A 100 -5.70 4.71 -1.13
N PHE A 101 -6.82 5.42 -1.33
CA PHE A 101 -6.83 6.84 -1.73
C PHE A 101 -5.80 7.61 -0.90
N LEU A 102 -5.80 7.36 0.41
CA LEU A 102 -4.88 7.98 1.34
C LEU A 102 -3.42 7.60 1.15
N ASN A 103 -3.04 6.43 0.68
CA ASN A 103 -1.62 6.06 0.69
C ASN A 103 -0.86 6.68 -0.48
N TYR A 104 -1.43 6.68 -1.68
CA TYR A 104 -0.83 7.45 -2.77
C TYR A 104 -0.93 8.94 -2.51
N ARG A 105 -2.09 9.44 -2.04
CA ARG A 105 -2.24 10.87 -1.68
C ARG A 105 -1.33 11.27 -0.53
N LYS A 106 -1.16 10.46 0.52
CA LYS A 106 -0.20 10.72 1.61
C LYS A 106 1.25 10.63 1.16
N LEU A 107 1.56 9.76 0.19
CA LEU A 107 2.87 9.74 -0.46
C LEU A 107 3.10 11.06 -1.20
N THR A 108 2.13 11.54 -1.99
CA THR A 108 2.26 12.73 -2.82
C THR A 108 1.71 14.01 -2.19
N TYR A 109 1.55 14.06 -0.87
CA TYR A 109 1.00 15.20 -0.10
C TYR A 109 -0.38 15.70 -0.56
N ASP A 110 -1.12 14.87 -1.31
CA ASP A 110 -2.36 15.26 -1.96
C ASP A 110 -2.20 16.51 -2.86
N GLY A 111 -0.99 16.67 -3.39
CA GLY A 111 -0.61 17.84 -4.16
C GLY A 111 -1.14 17.80 -5.60
N LYS A 112 -1.48 18.97 -6.14
CA LYS A 112 -1.79 19.17 -7.56
C LYS A 112 -0.50 19.18 -8.39
N TRP A 113 0.18 18.05 -8.46
CA TRP A 113 1.41 17.89 -9.21
C TRP A 113 1.15 17.81 -10.71
N PRO A 114 2.02 18.40 -11.56
CA PRO A 114 2.09 18.04 -12.98
C PRO A 114 2.28 16.52 -13.12
N LYS A 115 1.60 15.86 -14.07
CA LYS A 115 1.69 14.38 -14.19
C LYS A 115 3.07 13.88 -14.57
N THR A 116 3.84 14.74 -15.22
CA THR A 116 5.23 14.48 -15.60
C THR A 116 6.22 14.66 -14.46
N THR A 117 5.77 15.16 -13.29
CA THR A 117 6.64 15.33 -12.11
C THR A 117 7.33 14.00 -11.81
N PRO A 118 8.67 13.98 -11.70
CA PRO A 118 9.38 12.79 -11.31
C PRO A 118 8.82 12.29 -9.99
N SER A 119 8.49 11.00 -9.98
CA SER A 119 7.93 10.32 -8.83
C SER A 119 8.65 10.76 -7.53
N HIS A 120 9.96 10.55 -7.40
CA HIS A 120 10.75 10.83 -6.19
C HIS A 120 10.60 12.25 -5.62
N GLU A 121 10.39 13.24 -6.47
CA GLU A 121 10.15 14.63 -6.07
C GLU A 121 8.81 14.78 -5.35
N ALA A 122 7.75 14.13 -5.89
CA ALA A 122 6.42 14.17 -5.31
C ALA A 122 6.33 13.43 -3.96
N ILE A 123 7.17 12.42 -3.70
CA ILE A 123 7.24 11.74 -2.39
C ILE A 123 8.05 12.55 -1.37
N GLY A 124 9.08 13.28 -1.82
CA GLY A 124 9.90 14.11 -0.95
C GLY A 124 10.66 13.30 0.11
N PRO A 125 10.71 13.75 1.38
CA PRO A 125 11.60 13.18 2.41
C PRO A 125 11.36 11.69 2.69
N PHE A 126 10.18 11.14 2.41
CA PHE A 126 9.94 9.70 2.60
C PHE A 126 10.78 8.83 1.64
N ALA A 127 11.03 9.31 0.41
CA ALA A 127 11.87 8.61 -0.56
C ALA A 127 13.36 8.81 -0.28
N LYS A 128 13.76 10.01 0.18
CA LYS A 128 15.15 10.34 0.50
C LYS A 128 15.23 11.44 1.56
N GLN A 129 15.86 11.13 2.68
CA GLN A 129 16.24 12.08 3.72
C GLN A 129 17.59 12.75 3.39
N HIS A 130 17.88 13.86 4.05
CA HIS A 130 19.15 14.57 3.91
C HIS A 130 20.37 13.76 4.36
N ASP A 131 20.18 12.77 5.23
CA ASP A 131 21.24 11.88 5.74
C ASP A 131 21.45 10.62 4.88
N GLY A 132 20.81 10.55 3.72
CA GLY A 132 20.91 9.42 2.79
C GLY A 132 20.02 8.23 3.14
N ARG A 133 19.25 8.27 4.23
CA ARG A 133 18.24 7.24 4.55
C ARG A 133 16.98 7.46 3.72
N GLY A 134 16.29 6.39 3.33
CA GLY A 134 15.05 6.49 2.57
C GLY A 134 14.37 5.14 2.43
N VAL A 135 13.05 5.17 2.19
CA VAL A 135 12.26 3.94 2.12
C VAL A 135 12.19 3.45 0.68
N ARG A 136 12.73 2.24 0.45
CA ARG A 136 12.61 1.53 -0.83
C ARG A 136 11.14 1.18 -1.05
N THR A 137 10.51 1.85 -2.00
CA THR A 137 9.06 1.85 -2.12
C THR A 137 8.63 1.17 -3.42
N LEU A 138 7.52 0.45 -3.39
CA LEU A 138 6.77 0.01 -4.57
C LEU A 138 5.31 0.36 -4.37
N VAL A 139 4.73 1.09 -5.30
CA VAL A 139 3.32 1.45 -5.30
C VAL A 139 2.62 0.62 -6.36
N LEU A 140 1.62 -0.14 -5.95
CA LEU A 140 0.71 -0.87 -6.83
C LEU A 140 -0.65 -0.19 -6.77
N ARG A 141 -0.97 0.66 -7.74
CA ARG A 141 -2.16 1.53 -7.68
C ARG A 141 -3.07 1.28 -8.87
N THR A 142 -4.38 1.41 -8.65
CA THR A 142 -5.38 1.62 -9.72
C THR A 142 -5.74 3.10 -9.72
N CYS A 143 -5.89 3.84 -10.82
CA CYS A 143 -6.17 5.27 -10.71
C CYS A 143 -7.65 5.54 -10.38
N LYS A 144 -7.97 5.99 -9.16
CA LYS A 144 -9.30 6.52 -8.79
C LYS A 144 -9.27 7.94 -8.20
N ALA A 145 -8.14 8.64 -8.27
CA ALA A 145 -8.00 10.02 -7.81
C ALA A 145 -7.22 10.86 -8.82
N ASP A 146 -7.41 12.18 -8.79
CA ASP A 146 -6.80 13.12 -9.73
C ASP A 146 -5.28 13.04 -9.75
N GLU A 147 -4.67 12.82 -8.59
CA GLU A 147 -3.23 12.81 -8.42
C GLU A 147 -2.63 11.64 -9.23
N CYS A 148 -1.65 11.91 -10.07
CA CYS A 148 -0.82 10.92 -10.75
C CYS A 148 0.49 11.62 -11.11
N VAL A 149 1.63 10.96 -10.91
CA VAL A 149 2.96 11.52 -11.19
C VAL A 149 3.84 10.45 -11.84
N GLY A 150 4.92 10.87 -12.51
CA GLY A 150 5.88 10.00 -13.18
C GLY A 150 5.45 9.52 -14.57
N LEU A 151 4.49 10.20 -15.21
CA LEU A 151 4.17 9.93 -16.61
C LEU A 151 5.24 10.50 -17.54
N SER A 152 5.44 9.84 -18.68
CA SER A 152 6.27 10.40 -19.76
C SER A 152 5.55 11.60 -20.40
N ALA A 153 6.31 12.56 -20.93
CA ALA A 153 5.73 13.64 -21.73
C ALA A 153 4.99 13.04 -22.94
N GLY A 154 3.77 13.50 -23.24
CA GLY A 154 2.95 12.93 -24.32
C GLY A 154 2.06 11.74 -23.90
N GLN A 155 2.25 11.19 -22.70
CA GLN A 155 1.53 10.00 -22.25
C GLN A 155 0.13 10.31 -21.74
N GLU A 156 -0.09 11.50 -21.17
CA GLU A 156 -1.40 11.91 -20.66
C GLU A 156 -2.37 12.20 -21.80
N GLU A 157 -1.89 12.80 -22.90
CA GLU A 157 -2.69 13.18 -24.07
C GLU A 157 -3.36 11.96 -24.72
N GLY A 158 -2.70 10.80 -24.71
CA GLY A 158 -3.28 9.54 -25.19
C GLY A 158 -4.30 8.89 -24.23
N LEU A 159 -4.40 9.39 -23.00
CA LEU A 159 -5.33 8.91 -21.96
C LEU A 159 -6.51 9.86 -21.74
N GLU A 160 -6.33 11.15 -22.06
CA GLU A 160 -7.35 12.20 -21.94
C GLU A 160 -8.58 11.99 -22.83
N GLU A 161 -8.48 11.22 -23.91
CA GLU A 161 -9.66 10.83 -24.72
C GLU A 161 -10.74 10.16 -23.85
N SER A 162 -10.35 9.56 -22.72
CA SER A 162 -11.27 9.10 -21.69
C SER A 162 -11.36 10.13 -20.55
N ASN A 163 -12.27 11.11 -20.71
CA ASN A 163 -12.63 12.08 -19.67
C ASN A 163 -12.65 11.44 -18.27
N GLY A 164 -11.64 11.72 -17.43
CA GLY A 164 -11.52 11.17 -16.07
C GLY A 164 -10.82 9.82 -15.92
N TRP A 165 -9.89 9.47 -16.83
CA TRP A 165 -9.08 8.24 -16.78
C TRP A 165 -8.44 7.94 -15.41
N THR A 166 -8.09 8.99 -14.66
CA THR A 166 -7.50 8.90 -13.32
C THR A 166 -8.50 8.58 -12.21
N ARG A 167 -9.82 8.59 -12.46
CA ARG A 167 -10.86 8.54 -11.41
C ARG A 167 -11.68 7.26 -11.37
N TYR A 168 -11.76 6.53 -12.48
CA TYR A 168 -12.69 5.40 -12.59
C TYR A 168 -12.10 4.03 -12.26
N GLY A 169 -10.84 3.97 -11.84
CA GLY A 169 -10.19 2.70 -11.51
C GLY A 169 -9.94 1.81 -12.72
N ARG A 170 -9.90 2.37 -13.93
CA ARG A 170 -9.67 1.62 -15.18
C ARG A 170 -8.19 1.39 -15.47
N TYR A 171 -7.35 2.32 -15.03
CA TYR A 171 -5.91 2.28 -15.25
C TYR A 171 -5.18 1.83 -13.99
N GLY A 172 -4.05 1.17 -14.17
CA GLY A 172 -3.16 0.78 -13.09
C GLY A 172 -1.78 1.38 -13.30
N VAL A 173 -1.15 1.80 -12.20
CA VAL A 173 0.23 2.30 -12.20
C VAL A 173 1.04 1.48 -11.20
N VAL A 174 2.19 1.00 -11.67
CA VAL A 174 3.23 0.41 -10.84
C VAL A 174 4.39 1.38 -10.81
N SER A 175 4.63 2.01 -9.66
CA SER A 175 5.74 2.95 -9.48
C SER A 175 6.74 2.38 -8.48
N TYR A 176 7.99 2.25 -8.89
CA TYR A 176 9.08 1.79 -8.05
C TYR A 176 10.09 2.91 -7.79
N TRP A 177 10.64 2.92 -6.57
CA TRP A 177 11.42 4.02 -6.04
C TRP A 177 12.61 3.44 -5.28
N TYR A 178 13.81 3.70 -5.79
CA TYR A 178 15.03 3.24 -5.16
C TYR A 178 15.73 4.40 -4.47
N ALA A 179 15.84 4.33 -3.14
CA ALA A 179 16.48 5.36 -2.32
C ALA A 179 18.02 5.36 -2.38
N LYS A 180 18.65 4.65 -3.32
CA LYS A 180 20.10 4.51 -3.40
C LYS A 180 20.65 5.26 -4.62
N GLY A 181 21.41 6.31 -4.32
CA GLY A 181 22.09 7.24 -5.21
C GLY A 181 22.59 8.40 -4.37
#